data_AF-A0A6G0LB21-F1
#
_entry.id   AF-A0A6G0LB21-F1
#
_cell.length_a   1.000
_cell.length_b   1.000
_cell.length_c   1.000
_cell.angle_alpha   90.00
_cell.angle_beta   90.00
_cell.angle_gamma   90.00
#
_symmetry.space_group_name_H-M   'P 1'
#
loop_
_entity.id
_entity.type
_entity.pdbx_description
1 polymer ?
#
loop_
_entity_poly.entity_id
_entity_poly.type
_entity_poly.pdbx_seq_one_letter_code
_entity_poly.pdbx_strand_id
1 'polypeptide(L)'
;MWSWLSPEPNGALAALAALQPDATEAEKTPTPTPTPAELPLAVRWVLLVMELALVSGGAFLLLLSSSVIGALVRGLLGAGVVVQLCEAAAFGWGLVTFLSWFFHVPKRDFVRRLAAFGRREGRTCMVSVLLHSVATVALTTWSEDQRVWSWENARAAVHRSDGSLATAEMMKNLLLAPMTEELFFRGMLVLVTVNRLGSVEWGASVSSVLFAAIHLANARHLGTQYSASYLVFQVLWALLVGLFLALKLVVSGSLVECFALHTINNVFALGVARNAAMNLTQPGVCVSILASFSAYALVIAKQLQALRHKASRDKTL
;
A
#
# COMPACT_ATOMS: atom_id res chain seq x y z
N MET A 1 12.84 16.20 1.59
CA MET A 1 12.86 14.72 1.49
C MET A 1 12.26 14.22 0.17
N TRP A 2 11.24 14.89 -0.36
CA TRP A 2 10.62 14.56 -1.64
C TRP A 2 11.03 15.48 -2.80
N SER A 3 12.12 16.24 -2.64
CA SER A 3 12.65 17.15 -3.68
C SER A 3 13.13 16.44 -4.95
N TRP A 4 13.16 15.11 -4.94
CA TRP A 4 13.46 14.28 -6.11
C TRP A 4 12.22 13.95 -6.95
N LEU A 5 11.00 14.13 -6.40
CA LEU A 5 9.80 14.19 -7.23
C LEU A 5 9.92 15.49 -8.03
N SER A 6 10.09 15.35 -9.35
CA SER A 6 10.52 16.46 -10.20
C SER A 6 9.59 17.67 -10.05
N PRO A 7 10.13 18.89 -9.86
CA PRO A 7 9.34 20.11 -9.95
C PRO A 7 8.86 20.38 -11.38
N GLU A 8 9.45 19.69 -12.37
CA GLU A 8 9.08 19.82 -13.77
C GLU A 8 7.68 19.24 -14.02
N PRO A 9 6.95 19.77 -15.02
CA PRO A 9 5.70 19.17 -15.48
C PRO A 9 5.92 17.68 -15.78
N ASN A 10 5.14 16.82 -15.13
CA ASN A 10 5.07 15.39 -15.43
C ASN A 10 3.63 14.98 -15.79
N GLY A 11 3.48 13.77 -16.35
CA GLY A 11 2.19 13.19 -16.69
C GLY A 11 1.36 14.08 -17.63
N ALA A 12 0.14 14.40 -17.21
CA ALA A 12 -0.81 15.17 -18.03
C ALA A 12 -0.33 16.62 -18.28
N LEU A 13 0.39 17.23 -17.34
CA LEU A 13 0.95 18.57 -17.55
C LEU A 13 2.08 18.58 -18.57
N ALA A 14 2.95 17.56 -18.56
CA ALA A 14 4.00 17.44 -19.57
C ALA A 14 3.40 17.29 -20.97
N ALA A 15 2.35 16.48 -21.10
CA ALA A 15 1.63 16.29 -22.35
C ALA A 15 0.96 17.59 -22.82
N LEU A 16 0.32 18.34 -21.91
CA LEU A 16 -0.28 19.64 -22.23
C LEU A 16 0.77 20.69 -22.65
N ALA A 17 1.92 20.72 -21.98
CA ALA A 17 3.02 21.62 -22.34
C ALA A 17 3.59 21.29 -23.73
N ALA A 18 3.73 20.00 -24.07
CA ALA A 18 4.19 19.56 -25.39
C ALA A 18 3.20 19.86 -26.53
N LEU A 19 1.92 20.08 -26.20
CA LEU A 19 0.87 20.45 -27.18
C LEU A 19 0.76 21.95 -27.41
N GLN A 20 1.44 22.79 -26.60
CA GLN A 20 1.47 24.22 -26.87
C GLN A 20 2.31 24.42 -28.14
N PRO A 21 1.72 24.99 -29.23
CA PRO A 21 2.46 25.23 -30.46
C PRO A 21 3.67 26.09 -30.12
N ASP A 22 4.83 25.75 -30.71
CA ASP A 22 6.03 26.57 -30.60
C ASP A 22 5.63 28.01 -30.91
N ALA A 23 5.51 28.83 -29.85
CA ALA A 23 5.25 30.24 -30.01
C ALA A 23 6.34 30.72 -30.96
N THR A 24 5.92 31.18 -32.13
CA THR A 24 6.78 31.61 -33.23
C THR A 24 7.95 32.40 -32.68
N GLU A 25 9.17 32.09 -33.14
CA GLU A 25 10.47 32.55 -32.62
C GLU A 25 10.65 34.07 -32.44
N ALA A 26 9.66 34.89 -32.79
CA ALA A 26 9.78 36.33 -32.89
C ALA A 26 9.63 37.10 -31.57
N GLU A 27 9.20 36.49 -30.45
CA GLU A 27 8.95 37.27 -29.22
C GLU A 27 9.11 36.44 -27.93
N LYS A 28 10.28 35.84 -27.68
CA LYS A 28 10.48 34.92 -26.53
C LYS A 28 11.26 35.55 -25.37
N THR A 29 10.55 36.28 -24.52
CA THR A 29 10.79 36.10 -23.07
C THR A 29 9.99 34.85 -22.69
N PRO A 30 10.62 33.71 -22.35
CA PRO A 30 9.89 32.50 -21.99
C PRO A 30 9.04 32.80 -20.75
N THR A 31 7.72 32.88 -20.92
CA THR A 31 6.80 32.97 -19.80
C THR A 31 7.02 31.70 -18.97
N PRO A 32 7.42 31.81 -17.69
CA PRO A 32 7.71 30.64 -16.88
C PRO A 32 6.46 29.76 -16.82
N THR A 33 6.61 28.47 -17.15
CA THR A 33 5.52 27.50 -17.04
C THR A 33 5.07 27.46 -15.59
N PRO A 34 3.77 27.65 -15.29
CA PRO A 34 3.31 27.71 -13.91
C PRO A 34 3.64 26.41 -13.19
N THR A 35 4.20 26.54 -11.99
CA THR A 35 4.50 25.36 -11.18
C THR A 35 3.19 24.66 -10.77
N PRO A 36 3.20 23.35 -10.48
CA PRO A 36 1.99 22.65 -10.02
C PRO A 36 1.32 23.30 -8.79
N ALA A 37 2.09 24.03 -7.97
CA ALA A 37 1.60 24.75 -6.80
C ALA A 37 0.84 26.05 -7.16
N GLU A 38 1.15 26.66 -8.31
CA GLU A 38 0.51 27.89 -8.81
C GLU A 38 -0.84 27.63 -9.49
N LEU A 39 -1.10 26.38 -9.89
CA LEU A 39 -2.36 26.01 -10.51
C LEU A 39 -3.52 26.07 -9.51
N PRO A 40 -4.73 26.52 -9.94
CA PRO A 40 -5.92 26.46 -9.10
C PRO A 40 -6.19 25.04 -8.60
N LEU A 41 -6.64 24.91 -7.34
CA LEU A 41 -6.83 23.61 -6.69
C LEU A 41 -7.74 22.67 -7.51
N ALA A 42 -8.81 23.19 -8.13
CA ALA A 42 -9.70 22.41 -8.99
C ALA A 42 -8.97 21.79 -10.19
N VAL A 43 -8.07 22.54 -10.85
CA VAL A 43 -7.26 22.05 -11.96
C VAL A 43 -6.32 20.94 -11.50
N ARG A 44 -5.71 21.10 -10.32
CA ARG A 44 -4.84 20.07 -9.72
C ARG A 44 -5.58 18.78 -9.43
N TRP A 45 -6.84 18.84 -9.00
CA TRP A 45 -7.70 17.66 -8.79
C TRP A 45 -8.05 16.96 -10.10
N VAL A 46 -8.40 17.71 -11.15
CA VAL A 46 -8.68 17.11 -12.47
C VAL A 46 -7.43 16.39 -12.99
N LEU A 47 -6.28 17.04 -12.92
CA LEU A 47 -4.99 16.44 -13.30
C LEU A 47 -4.67 15.21 -12.46
N LEU A 48 -4.92 15.25 -11.15
CA LEU A 48 -4.75 14.09 -10.28
C LEU A 48 -5.60 12.92 -10.74
N VAL A 49 -6.89 13.13 -11.01
CA VAL A 49 -7.79 12.06 -11.46
C VAL A 49 -7.30 11.46 -12.79
N MET A 50 -6.90 12.31 -13.74
CA MET A 50 -6.33 11.85 -15.01
C MET A 50 -5.06 11.02 -14.81
N GLU A 51 -4.15 11.46 -13.94
CA GLU A 51 -2.92 10.75 -13.65
C GLU A 51 -3.17 9.45 -12.91
N LEU A 52 -4.05 9.45 -11.89
CA LEU A 52 -4.46 8.25 -11.18
C LEU A 52 -5.10 7.24 -12.12
N ALA A 53 -5.93 7.68 -13.07
CA ALA A 53 -6.51 6.82 -14.10
C ALA A 53 -5.42 6.26 -15.04
N LEU A 54 -4.48 7.09 -15.50
CA LEU A 54 -3.36 6.66 -16.34
C LEU A 54 -2.49 5.61 -15.64
N VAL A 55 -2.05 5.89 -14.40
CA VAL A 55 -1.16 4.99 -13.68
C VAL A 55 -1.86 3.72 -13.23
N SER A 56 -3.14 3.80 -12.84
CA SER A 56 -3.94 2.61 -12.50
C SER A 56 -4.25 1.76 -13.72
N GLY A 57 -4.58 2.38 -14.86
CA GLY A 57 -4.76 1.68 -16.13
C GLY A 57 -3.47 1.01 -16.61
N GLY A 58 -2.33 1.70 -16.51
CA GLY A 58 -1.01 1.14 -16.79
C GLY A 58 -0.68 -0.05 -15.89
N ALA A 59 -0.90 0.06 -14.57
CA ALA A 59 -0.71 -1.04 -13.63
C ALA A 59 -1.63 -2.23 -13.92
N PHE A 60 -2.89 -1.98 -14.33
CA PHE A 60 -3.81 -3.04 -14.74
C PHE A 60 -3.32 -3.76 -16.00
N LEU A 61 -2.85 -3.03 -17.01
CA LEU A 61 -2.25 -3.65 -18.20
C LEU A 61 -1.00 -4.47 -17.84
N LEU A 62 -0.16 -3.97 -16.94
CA LEU A 62 1.00 -4.72 -16.43
C LEU A 62 0.57 -5.99 -15.69
N LEU A 63 -0.51 -5.94 -14.91
CA LEU A 63 -1.07 -7.13 -14.26
C LEU A 63 -1.51 -8.15 -15.31
N LEU A 64 -2.23 -7.72 -16.35
CA LEU A 64 -2.64 -8.61 -17.45
C LEU A 64 -1.43 -9.21 -18.17
N SER A 65 -0.44 -8.40 -18.55
CA SER A 65 0.78 -8.88 -19.22
C SER A 65 1.59 -9.83 -18.33
N SER A 66 1.68 -9.56 -17.02
CA SER A 66 2.33 -10.45 -16.07
C SER A 66 1.62 -11.79 -15.96
N SER A 67 0.28 -11.82 -16.05
CA SER A 67 -0.49 -13.06 -16.03
C SER A 67 -0.26 -13.91 -17.29
N VAL A 68 -0.03 -13.29 -18.45
CA VAL A 68 0.38 -13.98 -19.69
C VAL A 68 1.75 -14.63 -19.50
N ILE A 69 2.72 -13.92 -18.92
CA ILE A 69 4.04 -14.50 -18.58
C ILE A 69 3.86 -15.69 -17.63
N GLY A 70 3.03 -15.56 -16.61
CA GLY A 70 2.71 -16.65 -15.70
C GLY A 70 2.11 -17.87 -16.39
N ALA A 71 1.18 -17.66 -17.32
CA ALA A 71 0.60 -18.75 -18.12
C ALA A 71 1.66 -19.46 -18.98
N LEU A 72 2.58 -18.71 -19.58
CA LEU A 72 3.69 -19.28 -20.35
C LEU A 72 4.63 -20.11 -19.47
N VAL A 73 5.05 -19.57 -18.32
CA VAL A 73 5.90 -20.30 -17.36
C VAL A 73 5.20 -21.55 -16.85
N ARG A 74 3.89 -21.47 -16.59
CA ARG A 74 3.07 -22.62 -16.17
C ARG A 74 3.03 -23.72 -17.24
N GLY A 75 2.99 -23.35 -18.51
CA GLY A 75 3.06 -24.31 -19.63
C GLY A 75 4.42 -25.01 -19.72
N LEU A 76 5.50 -24.35 -19.32
CA LEU A 76 6.87 -24.89 -19.41
C LEU A 76 7.29 -25.70 -18.18
N LEU A 77 6.98 -25.21 -16.98
CA LEU A 77 7.49 -25.73 -15.70
C LEU A 77 6.40 -26.37 -14.82
N GLY A 78 5.14 -26.35 -15.28
CA GLY A 78 3.99 -26.76 -14.49
C GLY A 78 3.50 -25.68 -13.51
N ALA A 79 2.47 -26.02 -12.74
CA ALA A 79 1.94 -25.13 -11.71
C ALA A 79 2.85 -25.14 -10.47
N GLY A 80 3.16 -23.97 -9.93
CA GLY A 80 3.95 -23.88 -8.70
C GLY A 80 4.28 -22.46 -8.28
N VAL A 81 5.05 -22.36 -7.20
CA VAL A 81 5.53 -21.08 -6.61
C VAL A 81 6.33 -20.27 -7.63
N VAL A 82 7.11 -20.94 -8.49
CA VAL A 82 7.91 -20.31 -9.55
C VAL A 82 7.05 -19.44 -10.46
N VAL A 83 5.85 -19.92 -10.84
CA VAL A 83 4.94 -19.15 -11.70
C VAL A 83 4.53 -17.84 -11.01
N GLN A 84 4.15 -17.90 -9.74
CA GLN A 84 3.72 -16.72 -8.99
C GLN A 84 4.88 -15.73 -8.77
N LEU A 85 6.09 -16.23 -8.55
CA LEU A 85 7.30 -15.41 -8.46
C LEU A 85 7.58 -14.70 -9.79
N CYS A 86 7.47 -15.40 -10.92
CA CYS A 86 7.63 -14.80 -12.24
C CYS A 86 6.56 -13.73 -12.54
N GLU A 87 5.28 -14.00 -12.23
CA GLU A 87 4.18 -13.03 -12.36
C GLU A 87 4.46 -11.78 -11.51
N ALA A 88 4.78 -11.96 -10.23
CA ALA A 88 5.04 -10.86 -9.30
C ALA A 88 6.29 -10.06 -9.67
N ALA A 89 7.36 -10.72 -10.13
CA ALA A 89 8.57 -10.06 -10.60
C ALA A 89 8.33 -9.27 -11.90
N ALA A 90 7.60 -9.83 -12.85
CA ALA A 90 7.24 -9.15 -14.09
C ALA A 90 6.37 -7.92 -13.82
N PHE A 91 5.35 -8.04 -12.97
CA PHE A 91 4.53 -6.91 -12.53
C PHE A 91 5.37 -5.86 -11.81
N GLY A 92 6.18 -6.27 -10.82
CA GLY A 92 6.98 -5.36 -10.01
C GLY A 92 8.00 -4.58 -10.83
N TRP A 93 8.74 -5.25 -11.71
CA TRP A 93 9.72 -4.61 -12.58
C TRP A 93 9.07 -3.72 -13.64
N GLY A 94 7.93 -4.16 -14.19
CA GLY A 94 7.11 -3.36 -15.09
C GLY A 94 6.64 -2.07 -14.42
N LEU A 95 6.14 -2.14 -13.20
CA LEU A 95 5.64 -0.99 -12.45
C LEU A 95 6.77 -0.03 -12.05
N VAL A 96 7.93 -0.54 -11.63
CA VAL A 96 9.13 0.29 -11.40
C VAL A 96 9.57 1.00 -12.68
N THR A 97 9.56 0.30 -13.83
CA THR A 97 9.90 0.89 -15.12
C THR A 97 8.92 1.99 -15.50
N PHE A 98 7.63 1.74 -15.34
CA PHE A 98 6.57 2.69 -15.64
C PHE A 98 6.65 3.93 -14.73
N LEU A 99 6.87 3.76 -13.43
CA LEU A 99 7.02 4.88 -12.49
C LEU A 99 8.30 5.67 -12.73
N SER A 100 9.40 5.00 -13.04
CA SER A 100 10.66 5.64 -13.43
C SER A 100 10.48 6.54 -14.65
N TRP A 101 9.73 6.08 -15.65
CA TRP A 101 9.34 6.89 -16.81
C TRP A 101 8.43 8.05 -16.40
N PHE A 102 7.37 7.78 -15.63
CA PHE A 102 6.38 8.79 -15.22
C PHE A 102 7.03 9.95 -14.44
N PHE A 103 7.93 9.65 -13.50
CA PHE A 103 8.61 10.64 -12.67
C PHE A 103 9.89 11.19 -13.28
N HIS A 104 10.33 10.70 -14.45
CA HIS A 104 11.63 11.05 -15.05
C HIS A 104 12.82 10.79 -14.12
N VAL A 105 12.77 9.72 -13.33
CA VAL A 105 13.83 9.32 -12.39
C VAL A 105 14.48 8.04 -12.88
N PRO A 106 15.82 7.92 -12.94
CA PRO A 106 16.47 6.67 -13.33
C PRO A 106 16.02 5.48 -12.47
N LYS A 107 15.70 4.34 -13.10
CA LYS A 107 15.19 3.13 -12.41
C LYS A 107 16.03 2.74 -11.19
N ARG A 108 17.36 2.76 -11.34
CA ARG A 108 18.31 2.43 -10.26
C ARG A 108 18.16 3.35 -9.06
N ASP A 109 17.98 4.65 -9.28
CA ASP A 109 17.81 5.62 -8.22
C ASP A 109 16.44 5.50 -7.57
N PHE A 110 15.40 5.24 -8.37
CA PHE A 110 14.05 4.97 -7.87
C PHE A 110 14.05 3.74 -6.94
N VAL A 111 14.61 2.61 -7.39
CA VAL A 111 14.75 1.39 -6.58
C VAL A 111 15.61 1.64 -5.35
N ARG A 112 16.78 2.29 -5.48
CA ARG A 112 17.66 2.58 -4.35
C ARG A 112 16.95 3.40 -3.27
N ARG A 113 16.15 4.40 -3.67
CA ARG A 113 15.39 5.25 -2.75
C ARG A 113 14.29 4.46 -2.05
N LEU A 114 13.50 3.68 -2.79
CA LEU A 114 12.40 2.89 -2.22
C LEU A 114 12.88 1.67 -1.42
N ALA A 115 14.03 1.10 -1.77
CA ALA A 115 14.61 -0.06 -1.12
C ALA A 115 15.57 0.30 0.02
N ALA A 116 15.75 1.59 0.32
CA ALA A 116 16.58 2.00 1.44
C ALA A 116 16.02 1.40 2.75
N PHE A 117 16.78 0.50 3.36
CA PHE A 117 16.40 -0.16 4.60
C PHE A 117 17.58 -0.10 5.56
N GLY A 118 17.42 0.62 6.66
CA GLY A 118 18.46 0.86 7.65
C GLY A 118 18.11 0.31 9.03
N ARG A 119 18.97 0.64 9.99
CA ARG A 119 18.83 0.20 11.38
C ARG A 119 17.55 0.73 12.05
N ARG A 120 17.07 1.91 11.64
CA ARG A 120 15.85 2.52 12.19
C ARG A 120 14.60 1.77 11.75
N GLU A 121 14.59 1.35 10.50
CA GLU A 121 13.51 0.59 9.86
C GLU A 121 13.41 -0.80 10.51
N GLY A 122 14.56 -1.46 10.73
CA GLY A 122 14.63 -2.71 11.49
C GLY A 122 14.04 -2.60 12.90
N ARG A 123 14.33 -1.51 13.63
CA ARG A 123 13.73 -1.26 14.96
C ARG A 123 12.20 -1.14 14.89
N THR A 124 11.66 -0.44 13.89
CA THR A 124 10.21 -0.32 13.72
C THR A 124 9.57 -1.69 13.49
N CYS A 125 10.17 -2.52 12.63
CA CYS A 125 9.69 -3.88 12.37
C CYS A 125 9.70 -4.73 13.66
N MET A 126 10.78 -4.68 14.44
CA MET A 126 10.87 -5.40 15.71
C MET A 126 9.81 -4.93 16.72
N VAL A 127 9.60 -3.62 16.85
CA VAL A 127 8.53 -3.07 17.70
C VAL A 127 7.16 -3.53 17.22
N SER A 128 6.92 -3.56 15.91
CA SER A 128 5.68 -4.07 15.34
C SER A 128 5.46 -5.54 15.68
N VAL A 129 6.47 -6.40 15.51
CA VAL A 129 6.39 -7.81 15.89
C VAL A 129 6.07 -7.95 17.37
N LEU A 130 6.78 -7.24 18.25
CA LEU A 130 6.54 -7.28 19.70
C LEU A 130 5.11 -6.86 20.06
N LEU A 131 4.62 -5.75 19.49
CA LEU A 131 3.26 -5.28 19.74
C LEU A 131 2.20 -6.27 19.28
N HIS A 132 2.36 -6.85 18.09
CA HIS A 132 1.43 -7.86 17.60
C HIS A 132 1.52 -9.15 18.41
N SER A 133 2.71 -9.60 18.82
CA SER A 133 2.87 -10.76 19.69
C SER A 133 2.19 -10.56 21.05
N VAL A 134 2.36 -9.39 21.68
CA VAL A 134 1.67 -9.05 22.94
C VAL A 134 0.15 -9.03 22.72
N ALA A 135 -0.33 -8.43 21.63
CA ALA A 135 -1.75 -8.41 21.31
C ALA A 135 -2.29 -9.83 21.10
N THR A 136 -1.60 -10.68 20.35
CA THR A 136 -1.96 -12.09 20.15
C THR A 136 -2.01 -12.85 21.47
N VAL A 137 -1.01 -12.70 22.35
CA VAL A 137 -1.01 -13.34 23.67
C VAL A 137 -2.19 -12.85 24.50
N ALA A 138 -2.44 -11.54 24.55
CA ALA A 138 -3.56 -10.98 25.29
C ALA A 138 -4.91 -11.55 24.77
N LEU A 139 -5.09 -11.60 23.44
CA LEU A 139 -6.29 -12.14 22.81
C LEU A 139 -6.50 -13.62 23.13
N THR A 140 -5.44 -14.43 23.11
CA THR A 140 -5.55 -15.88 23.38
C THR A 140 -5.78 -16.18 24.85
N THR A 141 -5.21 -15.39 25.76
CA THR A 141 -5.39 -15.59 27.20
C THR A 141 -6.72 -15.05 27.73
N TRP A 142 -7.29 -14.05 27.06
CA TRP A 142 -8.48 -13.34 27.55
C TRP A 142 -9.81 -13.95 27.06
N SER A 143 -9.84 -14.65 25.92
CA SER A 143 -11.09 -15.22 25.37
C SER A 143 -11.19 -16.73 25.64
N GLU A 144 -11.92 -17.11 26.69
CA GLU A 144 -12.22 -18.53 26.97
C GLU A 144 -13.26 -19.11 25.98
N ASP A 145 -14.27 -18.33 25.57
CA ASP A 145 -15.44 -18.89 24.85
C ASP A 145 -15.58 -18.53 23.36
N GLN A 146 -14.99 -17.43 22.87
CA GLN A 146 -14.95 -17.11 21.43
C GLN A 146 -13.65 -16.44 21.00
N ARG A 147 -12.82 -17.23 20.30
CA ARG A 147 -11.50 -16.84 19.84
C ARG A 147 -11.59 -16.15 18.48
N VAL A 148 -11.61 -14.81 18.48
CA VAL A 148 -11.43 -13.99 17.25
C VAL A 148 -10.14 -14.38 16.55
N TRP A 149 -9.11 -14.66 17.35
CA TRP A 149 -7.82 -15.15 16.91
C TRP A 149 -7.55 -16.53 17.50
N SER A 150 -7.16 -17.52 16.68
CA SER A 150 -6.80 -18.86 17.16
C SER A 150 -5.64 -19.46 16.38
N TRP A 151 -4.87 -20.32 17.06
CA TRP A 151 -3.83 -21.13 16.43
C TRP A 151 -4.41 -22.14 15.44
N GLU A 152 -5.65 -22.56 15.63
CA GLU A 152 -6.35 -23.46 14.70
C GLU A 152 -6.62 -22.78 13.37
N ASN A 153 -7.07 -21.52 13.38
CA ASN A 153 -7.25 -20.72 12.16
C ASN A 153 -5.93 -20.51 11.44
N ALA A 154 -4.87 -20.16 12.18
CA ALA A 154 -3.54 -20.00 11.61
C ALA A 154 -3.04 -21.32 10.98
N ARG A 155 -3.25 -22.45 11.66
CA ARG A 155 -2.90 -23.77 11.16
C ARG A 155 -3.71 -24.13 9.91
N ALA A 156 -5.02 -23.87 9.92
CA ALA A 156 -5.90 -24.10 8.78
C ALA A 156 -5.58 -23.21 7.58
N ALA A 157 -5.03 -22.01 7.80
CA ALA A 157 -4.56 -21.14 6.74
C ALA A 157 -3.20 -21.58 6.15
N VAL A 158 -2.40 -22.31 6.92
CA VAL A 158 -1.07 -22.81 6.54
C VAL A 158 -1.11 -24.21 5.92
N HIS A 159 -2.11 -25.03 6.27
CA HIS A 159 -2.25 -26.40 5.78
C HIS A 159 -3.45 -26.55 4.84
N ARG A 160 -3.30 -27.44 3.86
CA ARG A 160 -4.39 -27.89 2.99
C ARG A 160 -5.22 -28.96 3.69
N SER A 161 -6.35 -29.32 3.08
CA SER A 161 -7.24 -30.38 3.58
C SER A 161 -6.57 -31.76 3.67
N ASP A 162 -5.50 -31.99 2.91
CA ASP A 162 -4.68 -33.21 2.94
C ASP A 162 -3.56 -33.17 4.00
N GLY A 163 -3.46 -32.08 4.77
CA GLY A 163 -2.41 -31.86 5.77
C GLY A 163 -1.08 -31.38 5.21
N SER A 164 -0.94 -31.20 3.89
CA SER A 164 0.26 -30.62 3.28
C SER A 164 0.33 -29.10 3.51
N LEU A 165 1.54 -28.52 3.48
CA LEU A 165 1.73 -27.08 3.58
C LEU A 165 1.22 -26.38 2.32
N ALA A 166 0.34 -25.39 2.50
CA ALA A 166 -0.18 -24.50 1.47
C ALA A 166 0.87 -23.45 1.04
N THR A 167 2.07 -23.91 0.68
CA THR A 167 3.27 -23.07 0.48
C THR A 167 3.06 -21.99 -0.58
N ALA A 168 2.36 -22.33 -1.67
CA ALA A 168 2.07 -21.36 -2.73
C ALA A 168 1.07 -20.29 -2.26
N GLU A 169 0.03 -20.69 -1.55
CA GLU A 169 -0.97 -19.78 -0.99
C GLU A 169 -0.34 -18.89 0.10
N MET A 170 0.54 -19.44 0.94
CA MET A 170 1.30 -18.67 1.93
C MET A 170 2.25 -17.67 1.27
N MET A 171 3.04 -18.10 0.29
CA MET A 171 3.94 -17.21 -0.46
C MET A 171 3.14 -16.07 -1.10
N LYS A 172 2.01 -16.40 -1.74
CA LYS A 172 1.12 -15.40 -2.33
C LYS A 172 0.57 -14.42 -1.30
N ASN A 173 -0.03 -14.91 -0.22
CA ASN A 173 -0.78 -14.07 0.73
C ASN A 173 0.14 -13.28 1.69
N LEU A 174 1.32 -13.79 2.01
CA LEU A 174 2.23 -13.18 2.99
C LEU A 174 3.32 -12.33 2.34
N LEU A 175 3.72 -12.64 1.11
CA LEU A 175 4.85 -11.97 0.46
C LEU A 175 4.45 -11.32 -0.86
N LEU A 176 3.90 -12.07 -1.81
CA LEU A 176 3.69 -11.52 -3.16
C LEU A 176 2.58 -10.47 -3.19
N ALA A 177 1.44 -10.74 -2.55
CA ALA A 177 0.33 -9.79 -2.47
C ALA A 177 0.76 -8.49 -1.76
N PRO A 178 1.32 -8.53 -0.53
CA PRO A 178 1.82 -7.31 0.11
C PRO A 178 2.85 -6.55 -0.72
N MET A 179 3.77 -7.25 -1.40
CA MET A 179 4.74 -6.59 -2.27
C MET A 179 4.06 -5.83 -3.42
N THR A 180 3.11 -6.46 -4.11
CA THR A 180 2.37 -5.83 -5.21
C THR A 180 1.49 -4.68 -4.73
N GLU A 181 0.83 -4.87 -3.58
CA GLU A 181 -0.03 -3.87 -2.95
C GLU A 181 0.78 -2.66 -2.49
N GLU A 182 1.91 -2.85 -1.79
CA GLU A 182 2.75 -1.73 -1.36
C GLU A 182 3.32 -0.97 -2.56
N LEU A 183 3.82 -1.67 -3.59
CA LEU A 183 4.34 -1.01 -4.78
C LEU A 183 3.27 -0.16 -5.50
N PHE A 184 2.03 -0.64 -5.55
CA PHE A 184 0.93 0.09 -6.15
C PHE A 184 0.40 1.22 -5.22
N PHE A 185 -0.05 0.88 -4.03
CA PHE A 185 -0.72 1.84 -3.15
C PHE A 185 0.26 2.87 -2.57
N ARG A 186 1.47 2.46 -2.17
CA ARG A 186 2.45 3.36 -1.53
C ARG A 186 3.47 3.85 -2.55
N GLY A 187 4.00 2.95 -3.37
CA GLY A 187 4.98 3.30 -4.41
C GLY A 187 4.41 4.16 -5.54
N MET A 188 3.15 3.97 -5.93
CA MET A 188 2.54 4.73 -7.03
C MET A 188 1.51 5.75 -6.52
N LEU A 189 0.42 5.34 -5.87
CA LEU A 189 -0.67 6.27 -5.53
C LEU A 189 -0.22 7.39 -4.59
N VAL A 190 0.46 7.07 -3.48
CA VAL A 190 0.97 8.11 -2.57
C VAL A 190 1.90 9.08 -3.30
N LEU A 191 2.87 8.57 -4.08
CA LEU A 191 3.85 9.42 -4.75
C LEU A 191 3.21 10.32 -5.80
N VAL A 192 2.29 9.80 -6.62
CA VAL A 192 1.58 10.58 -7.64
C VAL A 192 0.72 11.65 -6.98
N THR A 193 -0.05 11.30 -5.94
CA THR A 193 -0.90 12.27 -5.24
C THR A 193 -0.08 13.34 -4.51
N VAL A 194 1.02 12.98 -3.85
CA VAL A 194 1.92 13.94 -3.19
C VAL A 194 2.58 14.85 -4.22
N ASN A 195 3.06 14.32 -5.33
CA ASN A 195 3.65 15.10 -6.43
C ASN A 195 2.65 16.13 -6.98
N ARG A 196 1.39 15.71 -7.20
CA ARG A 196 0.37 16.56 -7.82
C ARG A 196 -0.23 17.58 -6.85
N LEU A 197 -0.61 17.15 -5.65
CA LEU A 197 -1.29 18.00 -4.66
C LEU A 197 -0.34 18.69 -3.68
N GLY A 198 0.94 18.28 -3.61
CA GLY A 198 1.89 18.84 -2.64
C GLY A 198 1.49 18.58 -1.19
N SER A 199 0.56 17.64 -0.94
CA SER A 199 0.07 17.31 0.40
C SER A 199 0.22 15.82 0.67
N VAL A 200 0.95 15.55 1.76
CA VAL A 200 1.15 14.22 2.32
C VAL A 200 -0.16 13.64 2.83
N GLU A 201 -0.98 14.45 3.49
CA GLU A 201 -2.23 14.01 4.09
C GLU A 201 -3.19 13.49 3.01
N TRP A 202 -3.28 14.20 1.88
CA TRP A 202 -4.08 13.74 0.74
C TRP A 202 -3.52 12.47 0.12
N GLY A 203 -2.21 12.38 -0.11
CA GLY A 203 -1.60 11.16 -0.65
C GLY A 203 -1.83 9.93 0.21
N ALA A 204 -1.69 10.09 1.53
CA ALA A 204 -1.94 9.01 2.49
C ALA A 204 -3.43 8.64 2.54
N SER A 205 -4.34 9.63 2.53
CA SER A 205 -5.78 9.41 2.60
C SER A 205 -6.31 8.72 1.34
N VAL A 206 -5.95 9.20 0.16
CA VAL A 206 -6.39 8.61 -1.13
C VAL A 206 -5.90 7.16 -1.25
N SER A 207 -4.61 6.93 -1.00
CA SER A 207 -4.03 5.58 -1.02
C SER A 207 -4.75 4.64 -0.04
N SER A 208 -4.98 5.11 1.18
CA SER A 208 -5.64 4.33 2.24
C SER A 208 -7.10 3.99 1.94
N VAL A 209 -7.87 4.94 1.40
CA VAL A 209 -9.28 4.73 1.04
C VAL A 209 -9.39 3.73 -0.09
N LEU A 210 -8.56 3.85 -1.13
CA LEU A 210 -8.54 2.91 -2.24
C LEU A 210 -8.07 1.51 -1.80
N PHE A 211 -7.09 1.44 -0.90
CA PHE A 211 -6.63 0.17 -0.31
C PHE A 211 -7.75 -0.50 0.50
N ALA A 212 -8.51 0.25 1.28
CA ALA A 212 -9.69 -0.30 1.98
C ALA A 212 -10.79 -0.74 1.00
N ALA A 213 -11.01 0.03 -0.08
CA ALA A 213 -12.04 -0.24 -1.07
C ALA A 213 -11.81 -1.54 -1.84
N ILE A 214 -10.56 -1.92 -2.15
CA ILE A 214 -10.31 -3.21 -2.84
C ILE A 214 -10.76 -4.42 -2.01
N HIS A 215 -10.81 -4.32 -0.68
CA HIS A 215 -11.33 -5.39 0.17
C HIS A 215 -12.85 -5.54 0.08
N LEU A 216 -13.58 -4.53 -0.41
CA LEU A 216 -15.02 -4.67 -0.70
C LEU A 216 -15.27 -5.69 -1.81
N ALA A 217 -14.28 -6.03 -2.64
CA ALA A 217 -14.40 -7.13 -3.60
C ALA A 217 -14.71 -8.47 -2.91
N ASN A 218 -14.36 -8.63 -1.64
CA ASN A 218 -14.70 -9.81 -0.84
C ASN A 218 -16.20 -9.90 -0.52
N ALA A 219 -16.97 -8.82 -0.70
CA ALA A 219 -18.43 -8.82 -0.54
C ALA A 219 -19.12 -9.87 -1.42
N ARG A 220 -18.53 -10.20 -2.58
CA ARG A 220 -19.03 -11.25 -3.49
C ARG A 220 -18.99 -12.66 -2.90
N HIS A 221 -18.27 -12.85 -1.79
CA HIS A 221 -18.13 -14.13 -1.08
C HIS A 221 -18.74 -14.08 0.33
N LEU A 222 -19.64 -13.12 0.59
CA LEU A 222 -20.42 -13.07 1.83
C LEU A 222 -21.27 -14.33 1.99
N GLY A 223 -21.27 -14.90 3.20
CA GLY A 223 -22.03 -16.11 3.54
C GLY A 223 -21.37 -17.42 3.09
N THR A 224 -20.36 -17.39 2.23
CA THR A 224 -19.60 -18.59 1.80
C THR A 224 -18.20 -18.61 2.39
N GLN A 225 -17.45 -17.53 2.26
CA GLN A 225 -16.06 -17.43 2.77
C GLN A 225 -15.91 -16.39 3.88
N TYR A 226 -16.73 -15.34 3.84
CA TYR A 226 -16.65 -14.22 4.77
C TYR A 226 -17.97 -13.98 5.49
N SER A 227 -17.89 -13.71 6.80
CA SER A 227 -19.01 -13.11 7.53
C SER A 227 -19.10 -11.60 7.24
N ALA A 228 -20.29 -11.03 7.36
CA ALA A 228 -20.48 -9.59 7.15
C ALA A 228 -19.68 -8.75 8.16
N SER A 229 -19.64 -9.18 9.43
CA SER A 229 -18.88 -8.48 10.46
C SER A 229 -17.37 -8.58 10.25
N TYR A 230 -16.86 -9.72 9.77
CA TYR A 230 -15.46 -9.82 9.34
C TYR A 230 -15.15 -8.86 8.20
N LEU A 231 -16.01 -8.74 7.19
CA LEU A 231 -15.79 -7.83 6.07
C LEU A 231 -15.74 -6.37 6.52
N VAL A 232 -16.66 -5.94 7.39
CA VAL A 232 -16.66 -4.59 7.97
C VAL A 232 -15.36 -4.36 8.74
N PHE A 233 -14.96 -5.31 9.60
CA PHE A 233 -13.70 -5.23 10.32
C PHE A 233 -12.50 -5.15 9.36
N GLN A 234 -12.46 -5.99 8.32
CA GLN A 234 -11.38 -6.01 7.32
C GLN A 234 -11.25 -4.66 6.60
N VAL A 235 -12.35 -4.04 6.18
CA VAL A 235 -12.33 -2.75 5.48
C VAL A 235 -11.86 -1.63 6.40
N LEU A 236 -12.39 -1.56 7.64
CA LEU A 236 -11.96 -0.56 8.62
C LEU A 236 -10.50 -0.75 9.05
N TRP A 237 -10.06 -2.00 9.22
CA TRP A 237 -8.68 -2.34 9.52
C TRP A 237 -7.75 -1.98 8.36
N ALA A 238 -8.14 -2.32 7.13
CA ALA A 238 -7.40 -1.96 5.93
C ALA A 238 -7.29 -0.45 5.78
N LEU A 239 -8.31 0.34 6.15
CA LEU A 239 -8.21 1.80 6.19
C LEU A 239 -7.15 2.26 7.21
N LEU A 240 -7.13 1.72 8.43
CA LEU A 240 -6.14 2.12 9.43
C LEU A 240 -4.71 1.72 9.06
N VAL A 241 -4.50 0.47 8.65
CA VAL A 241 -3.20 -0.04 8.20
C VAL A 241 -2.77 0.67 6.92
N GLY A 242 -3.72 0.92 6.02
CA GLY A 242 -3.65 1.80 4.85
C GLY A 242 -2.91 3.10 5.15
N LEU A 243 -3.54 3.89 6.00
CA LEU A 243 -3.09 5.21 6.42
C LEU A 243 -1.76 5.15 7.17
N PHE A 244 -1.61 4.18 8.09
CA PHE A 244 -0.36 3.98 8.83
C PHE A 244 0.82 3.73 7.90
N LEU A 245 0.71 2.79 6.96
CA LEU A 245 1.81 2.45 6.04
C LEU A 245 2.11 3.58 5.05
N ALA A 246 1.08 4.32 4.61
CA ALA A 246 1.28 5.46 3.72
C ALA A 246 2.04 6.61 4.42
N LEU A 247 1.66 6.97 5.64
CA LEU A 247 2.40 7.94 6.45
C LEU A 247 3.81 7.42 6.76
N LYS A 248 3.94 6.13 7.00
CA LYS A 248 5.23 5.51 7.31
C LYS A 248 6.20 5.63 6.12
N LEU A 249 5.74 5.36 4.90
CA LEU A 249 6.51 5.63 3.68
C LEU A 249 6.96 7.09 3.64
N VAL A 250 6.07 8.03 3.98
CA VAL A 250 6.41 9.47 3.92
C VAL A 250 7.50 9.81 4.94
N VAL A 251 7.47 9.19 6.12
CA VAL A 251 8.41 9.44 7.21
C VAL A 251 9.77 8.76 6.98
N SER A 252 9.81 7.52 6.51
CA SER A 252 11.05 6.76 6.33
C SER A 252 11.62 6.82 4.92
N GLY A 253 10.78 7.04 3.92
CA GLY A 253 11.15 6.94 2.50
C GLY A 253 11.33 5.49 2.02
N SER A 254 11.06 4.50 2.87
CA SER A 254 11.33 3.08 2.59
C SER A 254 10.04 2.33 2.28
N LEU A 255 9.92 1.83 1.05
CA LEU A 255 8.85 0.92 0.67
C LEU A 255 9.09 -0.49 1.24
N VAL A 256 10.35 -0.89 1.40
CA VAL A 256 10.70 -2.19 2.01
C VAL A 256 10.25 -2.26 3.47
N GLU A 257 10.34 -1.14 4.22
CA GLU A 257 9.77 -1.07 5.56
C GLU A 257 8.25 -1.23 5.55
N CYS A 258 7.54 -0.58 4.62
CA CYS A 258 6.09 -0.76 4.50
C CYS A 258 5.73 -2.21 4.13
N PHE A 259 6.47 -2.82 3.20
CA PHE A 259 6.31 -4.22 2.83
C PHE A 259 6.50 -5.15 4.03
N ALA A 260 7.59 -4.99 4.79
CA ALA A 260 7.85 -5.81 5.96
C ALA A 260 6.74 -5.67 7.02
N LEU A 261 6.30 -4.43 7.31
CA LEU A 261 5.20 -4.17 8.25
C LEU A 261 3.87 -4.78 7.76
N HIS A 262 3.60 -4.74 6.45
CA HIS A 262 2.43 -5.35 5.87
C HIS A 262 2.49 -6.88 5.95
N THR A 263 3.63 -7.50 5.61
CA THR A 263 3.83 -8.95 5.80
C THR A 263 3.63 -9.35 7.25
N ILE A 264 4.17 -8.60 8.22
CA ILE A 264 3.95 -8.85 9.64
C ILE A 264 2.45 -8.83 9.96
N ASN A 265 1.73 -7.78 9.56
CA ASN A 265 0.28 -7.70 9.74
C ASN A 265 -0.46 -8.91 9.14
N ASN A 266 -0.08 -9.34 7.93
CA ASN A 266 -0.72 -10.49 7.27
C ASN A 266 -0.41 -11.82 7.96
N VAL A 267 0.78 -12.00 8.52
CA VAL A 267 1.11 -13.19 9.33
C VAL A 267 0.18 -13.29 10.54
N PHE A 268 -0.04 -12.18 11.25
CA PHE A 268 -0.95 -12.18 12.39
C PHE A 268 -2.42 -12.34 11.99
N ALA A 269 -2.80 -11.83 10.83
CA ALA A 269 -4.15 -11.98 10.27
C ALA A 269 -4.49 -13.44 9.91
N LEU A 270 -3.51 -14.35 9.77
CA LEU A 270 -3.77 -15.78 9.55
C LEU A 270 -4.59 -16.41 10.69
N GLY A 271 -4.42 -15.93 11.92
CA GLY A 271 -5.17 -16.46 13.06
C GLY A 271 -6.61 -15.95 13.17
N VAL A 272 -7.00 -14.94 12.37
CA VAL A 272 -8.33 -14.33 12.46
C VAL A 272 -9.37 -15.17 11.71
N ALA A 273 -10.46 -15.52 12.39
CA ALA A 273 -11.55 -16.29 11.78
C ALA A 273 -12.28 -15.45 10.71
N ARG A 274 -12.38 -15.97 9.48
CA ARG A 274 -12.99 -15.26 8.33
C ARG A 274 -14.48 -15.54 8.17
N ASN A 275 -14.89 -16.78 8.42
CA ASN A 275 -16.25 -17.28 8.25
C ASN A 275 -17.11 -17.16 9.51
N ALA A 276 -16.50 -17.09 10.69
CA ALA A 276 -17.21 -16.86 11.94
C ALA A 276 -17.71 -15.40 11.99
N ALA A 277 -18.97 -15.20 12.39
CA ALA A 277 -19.46 -13.88 12.71
C ALA A 277 -18.72 -13.35 13.94
N MET A 278 -18.02 -12.22 13.80
CA MET A 278 -17.47 -11.51 14.96
C MET A 278 -18.64 -11.02 15.82
N ASN A 279 -18.78 -11.58 17.02
CA ASN A 279 -19.82 -11.17 17.95
C ASN A 279 -19.38 -9.93 18.74
N LEU A 280 -19.68 -8.73 18.21
CA LEU A 280 -19.33 -7.46 18.84
C LEU A 280 -20.06 -7.20 20.17
N THR A 281 -21.10 -7.98 20.50
CA THR A 281 -21.77 -7.89 21.82
C THR A 281 -20.91 -8.46 22.93
N GLN A 282 -19.91 -9.29 22.60
CA GLN A 282 -18.99 -9.83 23.59
C GLN A 282 -17.96 -8.76 24.00
N PRO A 283 -17.87 -8.40 25.29
CA PRO A 283 -16.98 -7.34 25.75
C PRO A 283 -15.52 -7.58 25.36
N GLY A 284 -15.03 -8.83 25.44
CA GLY A 284 -13.65 -9.16 25.10
C GLY A 284 -13.30 -8.85 23.63
N VAL A 285 -14.19 -9.20 22.69
CA VAL A 285 -14.01 -8.91 21.26
C VAL A 285 -14.04 -7.41 21.00
N CYS A 286 -15.03 -6.72 21.55
CA CYS A 286 -15.19 -5.28 21.38
C CYS A 286 -14.00 -4.49 21.95
N VAL A 287 -13.60 -4.78 23.20
CA VAL A 287 -12.45 -4.15 23.86
C VAL A 287 -11.17 -4.38 23.06
N SER A 288 -10.98 -5.59 22.54
CA SER A 288 -9.80 -5.93 21.74
C SER A 288 -9.71 -5.16 20.42
N ILE A 289 -10.84 -5.04 19.71
CA ILE A 289 -10.94 -4.25 18.49
C ILE A 289 -10.67 -2.77 18.81
N LEU A 290 -11.34 -2.21 19.83
CA LEU A 290 -11.17 -0.81 20.24
C LEU A 290 -9.74 -0.49 20.68
N ALA A 291 -9.10 -1.39 21.43
CA ALA A 291 -7.71 -1.24 21.85
C ALA A 291 -6.76 -1.22 20.64
N SER A 292 -6.96 -2.14 19.69
CA SER A 292 -6.17 -2.21 18.46
C SER A 292 -6.34 -0.96 17.60
N PHE A 293 -7.59 -0.51 17.41
CA PHE A 293 -7.91 0.73 16.69
C PHE A 293 -7.27 1.95 17.36
N SER A 294 -7.36 2.03 18.69
CA SER A 294 -6.79 3.12 19.47
C SER A 294 -5.26 3.14 19.38
N ALA A 295 -4.61 1.98 19.45
CA ALA A 295 -3.15 1.87 19.27
C ALA A 295 -2.72 2.39 17.89
N TYR A 296 -3.38 1.97 16.81
CA TYR A 296 -3.09 2.47 15.47
C TYR A 296 -3.37 3.97 15.32
N ALA A 297 -4.50 4.46 15.83
CA ALA A 297 -4.85 5.88 15.79
C ALA A 297 -3.81 6.74 16.52
N LEU A 298 -3.32 6.30 17.69
CA LEU A 298 -2.26 6.99 18.42
C LEU A 298 -0.94 7.02 17.64
N VAL A 299 -0.55 5.91 17.01
CA VAL A 299 0.68 5.85 16.20
C VAL A 299 0.56 6.74 14.96
N ILE A 300 -0.60 6.74 14.29
CA ILE A 300 -0.91 7.62 13.16
C ILE A 300 -0.83 9.09 13.59
N ALA A 301 -1.46 9.45 14.72
CA ALA A 301 -1.42 10.81 15.26
C ALA A 301 0.01 11.27 15.55
N LYS A 302 0.85 10.41 16.14
CA LYS A 302 2.28 10.70 16.37
C LYS A 302 3.05 10.91 15.06
N GLN A 303 2.77 10.14 14.01
CA GLN A 303 3.40 10.34 12.70
C GLN A 303 3.00 11.67 12.07
N LEU A 304 1.71 12.02 12.13
CA LEU A 304 1.21 13.31 11.65
C LEU A 304 1.84 14.48 12.40
N GLN A 305 1.96 14.38 13.72
CA GLN A 305 2.66 15.39 14.54
C GLN A 305 4.13 15.53 14.11
N ALA A 306 4.85 14.42 13.94
CA ALA A 306 6.24 14.45 13.50
C ALA A 306 6.40 15.10 12.11
N LEU A 307 5.47 14.86 11.19
CA LEU A 307 5.46 15.48 9.87
C LEU A 307 5.20 16.99 9.94
N ARG A 308 4.27 17.43 10.78
CA ARG A 308 3.98 18.86 11.00
C ARG A 308 5.17 19.60 11.60
N HIS A 309 5.82 19.02 12.62
CA HIS A 309 7.03 19.60 13.22
C HIS A 309 8.19 19.69 12.23
N LYS A 310 8.33 18.71 11.34
CA LYS A 310 9.34 18.76 10.28
C LYS A 310 9.05 19.87 9.28
N ALA A 311 7.81 19.98 8.82
CA ALA A 311 7.38 21.02 7.89
C ALA A 311 7.56 22.44 8.47
N SER A 312 7.33 22.64 9.77
CA SER A 312 7.59 23.94 10.40
C SER A 312 9.09 24.30 10.44
N ARG A 313 9.95 23.30 10.66
CA ARG A 313 11.41 23.50 10.70
C ARG A 313 11.98 23.82 9.31
N ASP A 314 11.47 23.16 8.27
CA ASP A 314 11.91 23.39 6.89
C ASP A 314 11.51 24.79 6.37
N LYS A 315 10.53 25.47 6.99
CA LYS A 315 10.15 26.86 6.65
C LYS A 315 11.04 27.93 7.30
N THR A 316 11.82 27.56 8.32
CA THR A 316 12.66 28.50 9.10
C THR A 316 14.11 28.55 8.63
N LEU A 317 14.48 27.71 7.66
CA LEU A 317 15.80 27.62 7.05
C LEU A 317 15.75 28.22 5.64
#